data_AF-A0A932C7J6-F1
#
_entry.id   AF-A0A932C7J6-F1
#
_cell.length_a   1.000
_cell.length_b   1.000
_cell.length_c   1.000
_cell.angle_alpha   90.00
_cell.angle_beta   90.00
_cell.angle_gamma   90.00
#
_symmetry.space_group_name_H-M   'P 1'
#
loop_
_entity.id
_entity.type
_entity.pdbx_description
1 polymer ?
#
loop_
_entity_poly.entity_id
_entity_poly.type
_entity_poly.pdbx_seq_one_letter_code
_entity_poly.pdbx_strand_id
1 'polypeptide(L)'
;MSAATGSVIQDLQADQQTGQTTDDFVGDATYAGFQQKAGTVSGTDSILFRARFDTFTAADKWGNGGNFGIGMDLNGDGAIDLITMYSEGSGAVAGRSRTITFGQPGAGANNSPSTTTWTFPTQTAINLAVNTTYDYVAATDFAGFNGTQDAWLTFALTFADLQNAIRTYATGFSTYTVTYSSLISFIGFTSQQTNALNQDLYGAGVGGTTSATTFAALGALTAPINAYGSVPEPATCAQVGLLLLAAGVVAYRQRKPATAGRS
;
A
#
# COMPACT_ATOMS: atom_id res chain seq x y z
N MET A 1 14.56 4.71 -22.60
CA MET A 1 13.26 4.77 -21.90
C MET A 1 13.54 4.54 -20.43
N SER A 2 13.31 5.55 -19.60
CA SER A 2 13.52 5.46 -18.15
C SER A 2 12.62 4.38 -17.57
N ALA A 3 13.18 3.43 -16.81
CA ALA A 3 12.37 2.59 -15.94
C ALA A 3 11.62 3.51 -14.97
N ALA A 4 10.32 3.30 -14.79
CA ALA A 4 9.59 3.93 -13.70
C ALA A 4 10.12 3.32 -12.40
N THR A 5 11.06 4.01 -11.75
CA THR A 5 11.46 3.72 -10.38
C THR A 5 10.21 3.86 -9.53
N GLY A 6 9.84 2.83 -8.77
CA GLY A 6 8.78 2.94 -7.77
C GLY A 6 9.00 4.16 -6.88
N SER A 7 7.92 4.76 -6.38
CA SER A 7 8.04 5.88 -5.45
C SER A 7 8.65 5.37 -4.15
N VAL A 8 9.88 5.81 -3.84
CA VAL A 8 10.49 5.64 -2.52
C VAL A 8 10.24 6.94 -1.76
N ILE A 9 9.23 6.95 -0.90
CA ILE A 9 9.14 7.98 0.15
C ILE A 9 10.03 7.49 1.31
N GLN A 10 10.73 8.40 1.98
CA GLN A 10 11.56 8.08 3.15
C GLN A 10 10.79 8.39 4.42
N ASP A 11 10.91 7.54 5.43
CA ASP A 11 10.36 7.80 6.75
C ASP A 11 11.47 8.29 7.68
N LEU A 12 11.66 9.61 7.69
CA LEU A 12 12.80 10.23 8.34
C LEU A 12 12.60 10.43 9.85
N GLN A 13 11.40 10.18 10.38
CA GLN A 13 11.05 10.49 11.76
C GLN A 13 10.14 9.43 12.35
N ALA A 14 10.42 9.02 13.59
CA ALA A 14 9.41 8.36 14.41
C ALA A 14 8.34 9.41 14.75
N ASP A 15 7.21 9.41 14.03
CA ASP A 15 6.11 10.36 14.22
C ASP A 15 4.92 9.75 15.00
N GLN A 16 5.16 8.61 15.64
CA GLN A 16 4.20 7.84 16.42
C GLN A 16 3.47 8.68 17.50
N GLN A 17 2.15 8.64 17.46
CA GLN A 17 1.29 9.33 18.43
C GLN A 17 0.93 8.49 19.67
N THR A 18 0.97 7.15 19.57
CA THR A 18 0.34 6.25 20.55
C THR A 18 1.31 5.53 21.49
N GLY A 19 2.62 5.66 21.28
CA GLY A 19 3.65 5.00 22.10
C GLY A 19 3.74 3.47 21.94
N GLN A 20 3.20 2.89 20.86
CA GLN A 20 3.21 1.44 20.58
C GLN A 20 4.16 1.06 19.42
N THR A 21 5.40 0.69 19.74
CA THR A 21 6.49 0.51 18.78
C THR A 21 6.35 -0.64 17.77
N THR A 22 5.25 -1.41 17.79
CA THR A 22 5.13 -2.63 16.98
C THR A 22 4.57 -2.41 15.58
N ASP A 23 3.80 -1.34 15.37
CA ASP A 23 3.13 -1.06 14.09
C ASP A 23 3.63 0.25 13.46
N ASP A 24 4.83 0.69 13.86
CA ASP A 24 5.49 1.88 13.30
C ASP A 24 6.08 1.54 11.94
N PHE A 25 5.89 2.41 10.96
CA PHE A 25 6.60 2.29 9.70
C PHE A 25 8.09 2.48 9.93
N VAL A 26 8.88 1.85 9.07
CA VAL A 26 10.32 2.04 9.06
C VAL A 26 10.82 2.10 7.63
N GLY A 27 11.81 2.95 7.38
CA GLY A 27 12.46 3.04 6.10
C GLY A 27 13.38 4.25 6.04
N ASP A 28 14.42 4.17 5.23
CA ASP A 28 15.36 5.27 5.02
C ASP A 28 15.72 5.42 3.53
N ALA A 29 16.71 6.26 3.24
CA ALA A 29 17.19 6.52 1.88
C ALA A 29 17.75 5.28 1.16
N THR A 30 18.23 4.29 1.91
CA THR A 30 18.80 3.03 1.44
C THR A 30 17.74 1.94 1.36
N TYR A 31 16.87 1.90 2.36
CA TYR A 31 15.87 0.87 2.59
C TYR A 31 14.48 1.50 2.60
N ALA A 32 13.81 1.51 1.44
CA ALA A 32 12.44 2.02 1.36
C ALA A 32 11.52 1.33 2.39
N GLY A 33 10.56 2.06 2.94
CA GLY A 33 9.54 1.55 3.86
C GLY A 33 8.16 1.38 3.25
N PHE A 34 7.85 2.08 2.17
CA PHE A 34 6.60 1.91 1.43
C PHE A 34 6.87 1.81 -0.06
N GLN A 35 6.21 0.87 -0.71
CA GLN A 35 6.39 0.53 -2.12
C GLN A 35 5.07 0.10 -2.73
N GLN A 36 4.88 0.43 -4.01
CA GLN A 36 3.79 -0.11 -4.81
C GLN A 36 4.25 -0.46 -6.23
N LYS A 37 3.54 -1.41 -6.83
CA LYS A 37 3.76 -1.87 -8.21
C LYS A 37 2.52 -2.57 -8.69
N ALA A 38 2.13 -2.40 -9.95
CA ALA A 38 1.20 -3.31 -10.59
C ALA A 38 1.90 -4.39 -11.39
N GLY A 39 1.14 -5.46 -11.59
CA GLY A 39 1.53 -6.62 -12.35
C GLY A 39 0.36 -7.58 -12.35
N THR A 40 0.66 -8.86 -12.52
CA THR A 40 -0.36 -9.91 -12.45
C THR A 40 -0.13 -10.80 -11.24
N VAL A 41 -1.17 -11.03 -10.45
CA VAL A 41 -1.18 -12.06 -9.41
C VAL A 41 -2.12 -13.17 -9.86
N SER A 42 -1.60 -14.39 -9.99
CA SER A 42 -2.35 -15.54 -10.51
C SER A 42 -3.06 -15.26 -11.85
N GLY A 43 -2.42 -14.49 -12.74
CA GLY A 43 -2.95 -14.14 -14.06
C GLY A 43 -3.98 -13.00 -14.07
N THR A 44 -4.26 -12.36 -12.93
CA THR A 44 -5.17 -11.21 -12.82
C THR A 44 -4.38 -9.93 -12.63
N ASP A 45 -4.69 -8.89 -13.40
CA ASP A 45 -4.10 -7.55 -13.25
C ASP A 45 -4.40 -6.99 -11.86
N SER A 46 -3.34 -6.61 -11.15
CA SER A 46 -3.40 -6.21 -9.74
C SER A 46 -2.39 -5.12 -9.45
N ILE A 47 -2.72 -4.24 -8.51
CA ILE A 47 -1.75 -3.40 -7.80
C ILE A 47 -1.31 -4.13 -6.53
N LEU A 48 -0.01 -4.15 -6.29
CA LEU A 48 0.64 -4.70 -5.11
C LEU A 48 1.14 -3.53 -4.27
N PHE A 49 0.89 -3.62 -2.98
CA PHE A 49 1.41 -2.70 -1.99
C PHE A 49 2.31 -3.47 -1.04
N ARG A 50 3.36 -2.80 -0.59
CA ARG A 50 4.29 -3.32 0.38
C ARG A 50 4.66 -2.20 1.35
N ALA A 51 4.48 -2.49 2.63
CA ALA A 51 4.81 -1.62 3.74
C ALA A 51 5.74 -2.33 4.71
N ARG A 52 6.70 -1.59 5.26
CA ARG A 52 7.74 -2.06 6.15
C ARG A 52 7.51 -1.54 7.55
N PHE A 53 7.71 -2.41 8.53
CA PHE A 53 7.38 -2.10 9.90
C PHE A 53 8.45 -2.61 10.88
N ASP A 54 8.63 -1.87 11.97
CA ASP A 54 9.80 -1.99 12.87
C ASP A 54 9.95 -3.37 13.54
N THR A 55 8.84 -4.10 13.68
CA THR A 55 8.82 -5.34 14.46
C THR A 55 8.26 -6.53 13.67
N PHE A 56 9.09 -7.54 13.43
CA PHE A 56 8.67 -8.88 13.03
C PHE A 56 8.49 -9.78 14.25
N THR A 57 7.31 -10.39 14.37
CA THR A 57 7.15 -11.57 15.23
C THR A 57 6.53 -12.71 14.44
N ALA A 58 7.09 -13.91 14.57
CA ALA A 58 6.55 -15.09 13.90
C ALA A 58 5.18 -15.53 14.48
N ALA A 59 4.88 -15.08 15.70
CA ALA A 59 3.64 -15.37 16.42
C ALA A 59 2.54 -14.32 16.21
N ASP A 60 2.89 -13.05 15.96
CA ASP A 60 1.94 -12.00 15.55
C ASP A 60 2.27 -11.54 14.14
N LYS A 61 1.62 -12.15 13.16
CA LYS A 61 1.56 -11.54 11.83
C LYS A 61 0.72 -10.27 11.97
N TRP A 62 1.35 -9.10 11.87
CA TRP A 62 0.76 -7.76 11.99
C TRP A 62 -0.30 -7.59 13.10
N GLY A 63 0.13 -7.04 14.24
CA GLY A 63 -0.68 -6.30 15.23
C GLY A 63 -2.04 -6.87 15.61
N ASN A 64 -2.19 -7.30 16.87
CA ASN A 64 -3.46 -7.65 17.53
C ASN A 64 -4.43 -6.45 17.63
N GLY A 65 -4.91 -5.91 16.49
CA GLY A 65 -5.85 -4.80 16.40
C GLY A 65 -5.38 -3.55 15.62
N GLY A 66 -4.15 -3.50 15.11
CA GLY A 66 -3.64 -2.37 14.33
C GLY A 66 -4.15 -2.40 12.89
N ASN A 67 -4.79 -1.32 12.42
CA ASN A 67 -5.22 -1.23 11.03
C ASN A 67 -4.15 -0.52 10.20
N PHE A 68 -3.66 -1.15 9.14
CA PHE A 68 -2.84 -0.50 8.12
C PHE A 68 -3.76 0.06 7.03
N GLY A 69 -3.55 1.30 6.63
CA GLY A 69 -4.34 1.99 5.63
C GLY A 69 -3.51 2.58 4.50
N ILE A 70 -4.15 2.68 3.34
CA ILE A 70 -3.63 3.40 2.17
C ILE A 70 -4.69 4.39 1.73
N GLY A 71 -4.32 5.68 1.70
CA GLY A 71 -5.14 6.72 1.07
C GLY A 71 -4.69 6.93 -0.37
N MET A 72 -5.63 7.23 -1.25
CA MET A 72 -5.41 7.39 -2.68
C MET A 72 -5.90 8.75 -3.15
N ASP A 73 -5.01 9.51 -3.78
CA ASP A 73 -5.33 10.69 -4.58
C ASP A 73 -5.38 10.26 -6.06
N LEU A 74 -6.59 10.24 -6.61
CA LEU A 74 -6.91 9.68 -7.92
C LEU A 74 -6.87 10.73 -9.04
N ASN A 75 -6.92 12.02 -8.70
CA ASN A 75 -6.96 13.13 -9.65
C ASN A 75 -5.69 14.02 -9.59
N GLY A 76 -4.83 13.84 -8.59
CA GLY A 76 -3.60 14.58 -8.37
C GLY A 76 -3.78 15.94 -7.70
N ASP A 77 -4.90 16.20 -7.02
CA ASP A 77 -5.19 17.47 -6.35
C ASP A 77 -4.62 17.56 -4.92
N GLY A 78 -4.00 16.47 -4.43
CA GLY A 78 -3.42 16.37 -3.11
C GLY A 78 -4.42 16.04 -1.99
N ALA A 79 -5.69 15.82 -2.32
CA ALA A 79 -6.71 15.31 -1.41
C ALA A 79 -6.91 13.80 -1.59
N ILE A 80 -7.32 13.12 -0.51
CA ILE A 80 -7.59 11.69 -0.53
C ILE A 80 -9.02 11.42 -1.02
N ASP A 81 -9.14 10.73 -2.15
CA ASP A 81 -10.37 10.36 -2.83
C ASP A 81 -10.91 8.98 -2.42
N LEU A 82 -10.04 8.08 -1.96
CA LEU A 82 -10.40 6.74 -1.51
C LEU A 82 -9.45 6.28 -0.43
N ILE A 83 -9.97 5.54 0.55
CA ILE A 83 -9.15 4.88 1.57
C ILE A 83 -9.34 3.38 1.47
N THR A 84 -8.26 2.63 1.67
CA THR A 84 -8.30 1.19 1.88
C THR A 84 -7.77 0.90 3.27
N MET A 85 -8.42 0.00 4.00
CA MET A 85 -7.92 -0.50 5.28
C MET A 85 -7.72 -2.00 5.19
N TYR A 86 -6.50 -2.40 5.46
CA TYR A 86 -6.17 -3.75 5.84
C TYR A 86 -6.56 -3.98 7.30
N SER A 87 -7.30 -5.06 7.52
CA SER A 87 -7.64 -5.53 8.84
C SER A 87 -7.45 -7.04 8.91
N GLU A 88 -6.82 -7.49 10.00
CA GLU A 88 -6.77 -8.88 10.38
C GLU A 88 -7.70 -9.09 11.58
N GLY A 89 -8.70 -9.96 11.44
CA GLY A 89 -9.63 -10.23 12.53
C GLY A 89 -8.89 -10.79 13.77
N SER A 90 -9.34 -10.47 14.98
CA SER A 90 -8.73 -10.99 16.23
C SER A 90 -8.82 -12.52 16.33
N GLY A 91 -7.82 -13.19 16.90
CA GLY A 91 -7.87 -14.64 17.18
C GLY A 91 -6.55 -15.39 16.99
N ALA A 92 -6.57 -16.72 16.85
CA ALA A 92 -5.37 -17.51 16.56
C ALA A 92 -4.92 -17.30 15.10
N VAL A 93 -3.61 -17.08 14.86
CA VAL A 93 -2.99 -16.73 13.56
C VAL A 93 -3.48 -17.58 12.38
N ALA A 94 -3.66 -18.89 12.61
CA ALA A 94 -4.06 -19.87 11.58
C ALA A 94 -5.55 -19.78 11.17
N GLY A 95 -6.38 -19.03 11.90
CA GLY A 95 -7.82 -18.88 11.65
C GLY A 95 -8.30 -17.45 11.43
N ARG A 96 -7.40 -16.45 11.44
CA ARG A 96 -7.77 -15.06 11.20
C ARG A 96 -8.11 -14.84 9.72
N SER A 97 -9.24 -14.19 9.46
CA SER A 97 -9.52 -13.63 8.13
C SER A 97 -8.77 -12.32 7.96
N ARG A 98 -8.09 -12.18 6.82
CA ARG A 98 -7.36 -10.99 6.42
C ARG A 98 -8.17 -10.33 5.35
N THR A 99 -8.54 -9.08 5.58
CA THR A 99 -9.49 -8.41 4.71
C THR A 99 -9.05 -7.01 4.35
N ILE A 100 -9.42 -6.60 3.14
CA ILE A 100 -9.41 -5.20 2.76
C ILE A 100 -10.84 -4.68 2.78
N THR A 101 -11.02 -3.51 3.38
CA THR A 101 -12.22 -2.69 3.25
C THR A 101 -11.91 -1.34 2.63
N PHE A 102 -12.93 -0.70 2.03
CA PHE A 102 -12.79 0.62 1.42
C PHE A 102 -13.56 1.64 2.23
N GLY A 103 -12.90 2.76 2.53
CA GLY A 103 -13.49 3.90 3.18
C GLY A 103 -13.86 4.95 2.14
N GLN A 104 -15.06 5.51 2.26
CA GLN A 104 -15.43 6.74 1.58
C GLN A 104 -14.81 7.92 2.35
N PRO A 105 -14.02 8.78 1.70
CA PRO A 105 -13.50 9.99 2.35
C PRO A 105 -14.66 10.93 2.72
N GLY A 106 -14.47 11.70 3.78
CA GLY A 106 -15.44 12.70 4.21
C GLY A 106 -15.58 13.84 3.22
N ALA A 107 -16.59 14.69 3.40
CA ALA A 107 -16.83 15.84 2.51
C ALA A 107 -15.87 17.03 2.72
N GLY A 108 -14.93 16.92 3.67
CA GLY A 108 -13.92 17.94 3.95
C GLY A 108 -12.79 17.97 2.92
N ALA A 109 -11.75 18.78 3.18
CA ALA A 109 -10.64 18.94 2.27
C ALA A 109 -9.80 17.67 2.08
N ASN A 110 -9.71 16.80 3.10
CA ASN A 110 -8.92 15.55 3.12
C ASN A 110 -7.51 15.66 2.52
N ASN A 111 -6.87 16.82 2.65
CA ASN A 111 -5.58 17.10 2.04
C ASN A 111 -4.45 17.22 3.09
N SER A 112 -4.79 17.04 4.37
CA SER A 112 -3.86 17.03 5.49
C SER A 112 -4.34 16.05 6.56
N PRO A 113 -3.43 15.52 7.40
CA PRO A 113 -3.77 14.54 8.42
C PRO A 113 -4.91 14.96 9.35
N SER A 114 -4.87 16.21 9.84
CA SER A 114 -5.90 16.77 10.73
C SER A 114 -7.25 17.04 10.08
N THR A 115 -7.34 17.04 8.76
CA THR A 115 -8.59 17.30 8.01
C THR A 115 -9.19 16.06 7.37
N THR A 116 -8.41 14.98 7.26
CA THR A 116 -8.84 13.75 6.62
C THR A 116 -9.77 12.97 7.53
N THR A 117 -10.97 12.71 7.01
CA THR A 117 -11.99 11.92 7.67
C THR A 117 -12.51 10.85 6.71
N TRP A 118 -13.04 9.75 7.21
CA TRP A 118 -13.68 8.75 6.37
C TRP A 118 -14.73 7.94 7.11
N THR A 119 -15.51 7.20 6.33
CA THR A 119 -16.51 6.26 6.82
C THR A 119 -16.40 4.96 6.06
N PHE A 120 -16.68 3.84 6.72
CA PHE A 120 -16.81 2.54 6.06
C PHE A 120 -18.27 2.30 5.72
N PRO A 121 -18.66 2.36 4.43
CA PRO A 121 -19.98 1.93 4.02
C PRO A 121 -20.14 0.42 4.25
N THR A 122 -21.39 -0.06 4.29
CA THR A 122 -21.64 -1.50 4.33
C THR A 122 -21.14 -2.13 3.03
N GLN A 123 -20.16 -3.02 3.16
CA GLN A 123 -19.55 -3.69 2.02
C GLN A 123 -19.14 -5.12 2.34
N THR A 124 -19.01 -5.93 1.30
CA THR A 124 -18.29 -7.20 1.40
C THR A 124 -16.80 -6.91 1.43
N ALA A 125 -16.11 -7.33 2.48
CA ALA A 125 -14.68 -7.20 2.57
C ALA A 125 -13.97 -8.15 1.57
N ILE A 126 -12.86 -7.71 1.00
CA ILE A 126 -12.05 -8.55 0.11
C ILE A 126 -11.20 -9.46 0.98
N ASN A 127 -11.37 -10.78 0.86
CA ASN A 127 -10.54 -11.73 1.58
C ASN A 127 -9.17 -11.87 0.91
N LEU A 128 -8.11 -11.76 1.70
CA LEU A 128 -6.74 -11.96 1.28
C LEU A 128 -6.27 -13.37 1.60
N ALA A 129 -5.67 -14.03 0.62
CA ALA A 129 -5.13 -15.37 0.75
C ALA A 129 -3.62 -15.31 1.02
N VAL A 130 -3.20 -15.93 2.12
CA VAL A 130 -1.79 -16.04 2.52
C VAL A 130 -0.99 -16.74 1.40
N ASN A 131 0.21 -16.23 1.13
CA ASN A 131 1.11 -16.67 0.05
C ASN A 131 0.54 -16.48 -1.37
N THR A 132 -0.57 -15.76 -1.53
CA THR A 132 -1.18 -15.48 -2.84
C THR A 132 -1.42 -13.98 -3.03
N THR A 133 -2.34 -13.39 -2.27
CA THR A 133 -2.66 -11.96 -2.31
C THR A 133 -2.24 -11.23 -1.06
N TYR A 134 -1.61 -11.94 -0.11
CA TYR A 134 -1.06 -11.39 1.11
C TYR A 134 0.16 -12.17 1.57
N ASP A 135 1.13 -11.47 2.14
CA ASP A 135 2.22 -12.05 2.90
C ASP A 135 2.72 -11.11 4.01
N TYR A 136 3.22 -11.69 5.09
CA TYR A 136 3.91 -10.98 6.16
C TYR A 136 5.15 -11.76 6.57
N VAL A 137 6.31 -11.20 6.25
CA VAL A 137 7.60 -11.87 6.34
C VAL A 137 8.63 -10.95 6.96
N ALA A 138 9.60 -11.55 7.65
CA ALA A 138 10.78 -10.83 8.09
C ALA A 138 11.52 -10.21 6.90
N ALA A 139 12.02 -8.99 7.07
CA ALA A 139 12.98 -8.44 6.13
C ALA A 139 14.31 -9.22 6.20
N THR A 140 14.93 -9.42 5.04
CA THR A 140 16.16 -10.22 4.88
C THR A 140 17.36 -9.38 4.44
N ASP A 141 17.18 -8.06 4.32
CA ASP A 141 18.21 -7.11 3.92
C ASP A 141 19.01 -6.57 5.12
N PHE A 142 18.70 -7.06 6.32
CA PHE A 142 19.36 -6.76 7.59
C PHE A 142 19.39 -5.26 7.94
N ALA A 143 18.41 -4.47 7.48
CA ALA A 143 18.32 -3.07 7.90
C ALA A 143 18.19 -2.96 9.42
N GLY A 144 17.39 -3.83 10.05
CA GLY A 144 17.39 -4.02 11.50
C GLY A 144 17.03 -2.74 12.25
N PHE A 145 15.97 -2.08 11.81
CA PHE A 145 15.48 -0.84 12.39
C PHE A 145 15.26 -1.02 13.91
N ASN A 146 15.68 -0.02 14.67
CA ASN A 146 15.67 0.00 16.14
C ASN A 146 16.29 -1.23 16.84
N GLY A 147 17.18 -1.97 16.16
CA GLY A 147 17.85 -3.14 16.70
C GLY A 147 16.96 -4.39 16.77
N THR A 148 15.76 -4.34 16.20
CA THR A 148 14.84 -5.47 16.04
C THR A 148 14.80 -5.94 14.59
N GLN A 149 14.45 -7.21 14.38
CA GLN A 149 14.17 -7.68 13.03
C GLN A 149 12.85 -7.06 12.58
N ASP A 150 12.89 -6.32 11.50
CA ASP A 150 11.75 -5.64 10.92
C ASP A 150 11.03 -6.54 9.88
N ALA A 151 9.86 -6.13 9.42
CA ALA A 151 8.97 -6.95 8.61
C ALA A 151 8.43 -6.23 7.36
N TRP A 152 8.11 -7.03 6.35
CA TRP A 152 7.34 -6.61 5.19
C TRP A 152 5.92 -7.17 5.26
N LEU A 153 4.93 -6.29 5.28
CA LEU A 153 3.55 -6.61 4.94
C LEU A 153 3.34 -6.34 3.45
N THR A 154 2.89 -7.35 2.72
CA THR A 154 2.61 -7.26 1.28
C THR A 154 1.17 -7.69 1.03
N PHE A 155 0.43 -6.95 0.22
CA PHE A 155 -0.85 -7.42 -0.30
C PHE A 155 -1.12 -6.94 -1.72
N ALA A 156 -2.06 -7.58 -2.39
CA ALA A 156 -2.48 -7.25 -3.74
C ALA A 156 -3.99 -6.97 -3.81
N LEU A 157 -4.35 -5.94 -4.56
CA LEU A 157 -5.72 -5.63 -4.96
C LEU A 157 -5.83 -5.77 -6.48
N THR A 158 -6.85 -6.48 -6.96
CA THR A 158 -7.07 -6.57 -8.41
C THR A 158 -7.49 -5.22 -8.97
N PHE A 159 -7.18 -4.95 -10.23
CA PHE A 159 -7.67 -3.74 -10.91
C PHE A 159 -9.19 -3.69 -10.94
N ALA A 160 -9.86 -4.84 -11.09
CA ALA A 160 -11.31 -4.91 -11.08
C ALA A 160 -11.90 -4.50 -9.72
N ASP A 161 -11.35 -5.03 -8.63
CA ASP A 161 -11.80 -4.70 -7.27
C ASP A 161 -11.55 -3.24 -6.94
N LEU A 162 -10.34 -2.75 -7.22
CA LEU A 162 -9.99 -1.35 -6.98
C LEU A 162 -10.86 -0.41 -7.81
N GLN A 163 -11.07 -0.71 -9.09
CA GLN A 163 -11.95 0.07 -9.96
C GLN A 163 -13.38 0.10 -9.44
N ASN A 164 -13.92 -1.05 -9.02
CA ASN A 164 -15.27 -1.13 -8.46
C ASN A 164 -15.38 -0.28 -7.18
N ALA A 165 -14.38 -0.36 -6.31
CA ALA A 165 -14.33 0.46 -5.09
C ALA A 165 -14.28 1.95 -5.40
N ILE A 166 -13.39 2.39 -6.32
CA ILE A 166 -13.28 3.78 -6.74
C ILE A 166 -14.63 4.29 -7.27
N ARG A 167 -15.26 3.56 -8.20
CA ARG A 167 -16.54 3.99 -8.80
C ARG A 167 -17.68 4.06 -7.80
N THR A 168 -17.61 3.26 -6.73
CA THR A 168 -18.67 3.16 -5.72
C THR A 168 -18.48 4.17 -4.60
N TYR A 169 -17.24 4.41 -4.16
CA TYR A 169 -16.96 5.11 -2.91
C TYR A 169 -16.19 6.43 -3.09
N ALA A 170 -15.52 6.65 -4.23
CA ALA A 170 -14.86 7.92 -4.51
C ALA A 170 -15.83 8.88 -5.25
N THR A 171 -15.97 10.09 -4.72
CA THR A 171 -16.92 11.08 -5.26
C THR A 171 -16.43 11.63 -6.60
N GLY A 172 -17.25 11.57 -7.65
CA GLY A 172 -16.89 12.08 -8.97
C GLY A 172 -16.14 11.10 -9.88
N PHE A 173 -15.91 9.86 -9.42
CA PHE A 173 -15.12 8.85 -10.14
C PHE A 173 -15.94 7.66 -10.67
N SER A 174 -17.25 7.84 -10.89
CA SER A 174 -18.17 6.77 -11.30
C SER A 174 -17.80 6.06 -12.62
N THR A 175 -16.99 6.70 -13.47
CA THR A 175 -16.49 6.14 -14.73
C THR A 175 -14.98 5.83 -14.70
N TYR A 176 -14.30 5.98 -13.57
CA TYR A 176 -12.86 5.80 -13.47
C TYR A 176 -12.45 4.38 -13.85
N THR A 177 -11.37 4.21 -14.59
CA THR A 177 -10.88 2.90 -15.02
C THR A 177 -9.46 2.72 -14.54
N VAL A 178 -9.23 1.64 -13.79
CA VAL A 178 -7.88 1.30 -13.33
C VAL A 178 -7.18 0.56 -14.46
N THR A 179 -6.06 1.11 -14.90
CA THR A 179 -5.22 0.56 -15.93
C THR A 179 -3.77 0.66 -15.48
N TYR A 180 -2.86 -0.01 -16.19
CA TYR A 180 -1.44 0.15 -15.90
C TYR A 180 -0.92 1.57 -16.11
N SER A 181 -1.61 2.39 -16.92
CA SER A 181 -1.28 3.80 -17.15
C SER A 181 -1.93 4.76 -16.15
N SER A 182 -2.83 4.29 -15.27
CA SER A 182 -3.48 5.15 -14.28
C SER A 182 -2.43 5.73 -13.34
N LEU A 183 -2.37 7.05 -13.25
CA LEU A 183 -1.54 7.78 -12.31
C LEU A 183 -2.30 7.96 -11.01
N ILE A 184 -1.78 7.41 -9.92
CA ILE A 184 -2.39 7.50 -8.59
C ILE A 184 -1.28 7.88 -7.61
N SER A 185 -1.59 8.83 -6.73
CA SER A 185 -0.77 9.19 -5.59
C SER A 185 -1.30 8.49 -4.34
N PHE A 186 -0.41 8.13 -3.43
CA PHE A 186 -0.76 7.32 -2.27
C PHE A 186 -0.18 7.93 -0.99
N ILE A 187 -0.87 7.71 0.12
CA ILE A 187 -0.31 7.83 1.48
C ILE A 187 -0.39 6.45 2.15
N GLY A 188 0.60 6.12 2.97
CA GLY A 188 0.55 4.95 3.85
C GLY A 188 0.40 5.41 5.29
N PHE A 189 -0.46 4.75 6.07
CA PHE A 189 -0.69 5.13 7.46
C PHE A 189 -1.10 3.95 8.32
N THR A 190 -0.89 4.02 9.62
CA THR A 190 -1.47 3.07 10.58
C THR A 190 -2.48 3.77 11.48
N SER A 191 -3.34 2.96 12.10
CA SER A 191 -4.42 3.47 12.93
C SER A 191 -4.82 2.48 14.02
N GLN A 192 -5.04 3.02 15.21
CA GLN A 192 -5.59 2.28 16.36
C GLN A 192 -7.10 2.46 16.55
N GLN A 193 -7.71 3.40 15.83
CA GLN A 193 -9.15 3.66 15.93
C GLN A 193 -9.80 3.55 14.56
N THR A 194 -10.98 2.95 14.50
CA THR A 194 -11.75 2.95 13.27
C THR A 194 -12.04 4.40 12.86
N ASN A 195 -11.59 4.80 11.67
CA ASN A 195 -11.83 6.11 11.04
C ASN A 195 -10.87 7.29 11.33
N ALA A 196 -9.63 7.06 11.78
CA ALA A 196 -8.67 8.15 11.98
C ALA A 196 -7.22 7.81 11.59
N LEU A 197 -6.49 8.78 11.03
CA LEU A 197 -5.02 8.75 10.88
C LEU A 197 -4.45 9.14 12.24
N ASN A 198 -4.11 8.19 13.10
CA ASN A 198 -3.82 8.52 14.50
C ASN A 198 -2.75 7.66 15.17
N GLN A 199 -2.03 6.86 14.40
CA GLN A 199 -0.89 6.11 14.91
C GLN A 199 0.39 6.60 14.25
N ASP A 200 0.52 6.37 12.95
CA ASP A 200 1.71 6.70 12.16
C ASP A 200 1.29 7.11 10.73
N LEU A 201 2.03 8.03 10.12
CA LEU A 201 1.88 8.45 8.73
C LEU A 201 3.23 8.38 8.01
N TYR A 202 3.33 7.42 7.08
CA TYR A 202 4.58 7.14 6.39
C TYR A 202 5.13 8.36 5.64
N GLY A 203 6.36 8.73 5.97
CA GLY A 203 7.11 9.77 5.26
C GLY A 203 6.64 11.19 5.52
N ALA A 204 5.78 11.39 6.52
CA ALA A 204 5.48 12.72 7.00
C ALA A 204 6.70 13.34 7.68
N GLY A 205 7.04 14.56 7.29
CA GLY A 205 7.92 15.44 8.06
C GLY A 205 7.25 15.94 9.34
N VAL A 206 7.81 17.01 9.90
CA VAL A 206 7.37 17.57 11.20
C VAL A 206 5.85 17.81 11.27
N GLY A 207 5.22 17.20 12.28
CA GLY A 207 3.80 17.36 12.61
C GLY A 207 2.96 16.09 12.42
N GLY A 208 3.45 15.12 11.64
CA GLY A 208 2.87 13.78 11.51
C GLY A 208 1.35 13.75 11.32
N THR A 209 0.70 12.83 12.02
CA THR A 209 -0.76 12.58 11.96
C THR A 209 -1.67 13.71 12.47
N THR A 210 -1.13 14.73 13.16
CA THR A 210 -1.92 15.86 13.70
C THR A 210 -1.74 17.16 12.93
N SER A 211 -0.90 17.15 11.89
CA SER A 211 -0.55 18.34 11.14
C SER A 211 -1.72 18.89 10.30
N ALA A 212 -1.79 20.20 10.20
CA ALA A 212 -2.63 20.91 9.21
C ALA A 212 -1.88 21.16 7.89
N THR A 213 -0.59 20.86 7.84
CA THR A 213 0.21 20.90 6.61
C THR A 213 -0.30 19.84 5.64
N THR A 214 -0.36 20.17 4.35
CA THR A 214 -0.86 19.23 3.34
C THR A 214 0.03 17.99 3.26
N PHE A 215 -0.53 16.83 2.86
CA PHE A 215 0.24 15.59 2.70
C PHE A 215 1.45 15.76 1.79
N ALA A 216 1.29 16.51 0.69
CA ALA A 216 2.38 16.82 -0.23
C ALA A 216 3.48 17.67 0.43
N ALA A 217 3.11 18.69 1.22
CA ALA A 217 4.09 19.52 1.91
C ALA A 217 4.74 18.81 3.11
N LEU A 218 4.08 17.80 3.68
CA LEU A 218 4.68 16.88 4.65
C LEU A 218 5.64 15.88 3.99
N GLY A 219 5.54 15.63 2.69
CA GLY A 219 6.25 14.55 2.02
C GLY A 219 5.59 13.18 2.14
N ALA A 220 4.41 13.10 2.79
CA ALA A 220 3.66 11.86 3.00
C ALA A 220 2.98 11.33 1.73
N LEU A 221 2.74 12.20 0.74
CA LEU A 221 2.09 11.82 -0.52
C LEU A 221 3.12 11.36 -1.55
N THR A 222 2.93 10.16 -2.13
CA THR A 222 3.79 9.70 -3.22
C THR A 222 3.64 10.64 -4.41
N ALA A 223 4.69 10.77 -5.22
CA ALA A 223 4.51 11.30 -6.56
C ALA A 223 3.41 10.50 -7.29
N PRO A 224 2.63 11.11 -8.21
CA PRO A 224 1.69 10.37 -9.02
C PRO A 224 2.47 9.35 -9.83
N ILE A 225 2.29 8.06 -9.52
CA ILE A 225 2.98 7.01 -10.27
C ILE A 225 1.96 6.19 -11.02
N ASN A 226 2.41 5.73 -12.20
CA ASN A 226 1.66 4.74 -12.91
C ASN A 226 1.75 3.41 -12.16
N ALA A 227 0.85 2.51 -12.49
CA ALA A 227 0.87 1.15 -11.98
C ALA A 227 2.14 0.37 -12.42
N TYR A 228 3.08 0.91 -13.21
CA TYR A 228 4.28 0.19 -13.66
C TYR A 228 5.51 0.29 -12.73
N GLY A 229 5.39 0.87 -11.53
CA GLY A 229 6.53 1.06 -10.61
C GLY A 229 7.34 -0.22 -10.33
N SER A 230 8.64 -0.08 -10.08
CA SER A 230 9.49 -1.19 -9.63
C SER A 230 9.45 -1.32 -8.10
N VAL A 231 9.12 -2.50 -7.59
CA VAL A 231 9.44 -2.94 -6.21
C VAL A 231 10.87 -3.51 -6.25
N PRO A 232 11.87 -2.89 -5.60
CA PRO A 232 13.16 -3.52 -5.38
C PRO A 232 12.96 -4.88 -4.70
N GLU A 233 13.41 -5.96 -5.33
CA GLU A 233 13.45 -7.26 -4.66
C GLU A 233 14.47 -7.19 -3.51
N PRO A 234 14.17 -7.73 -2.31
CA PRO A 234 15.25 -8.04 -1.39
C PRO A 234 16.15 -9.07 -2.08
N ALA A 235 17.45 -8.83 -2.03
CA ALA A 235 18.48 -9.70 -2.60
C ALA A 235 18.52 -11.04 -1.84
N THR A 236 17.53 -11.91 -2.05
CA THR A 236 17.59 -13.36 -1.77
C THR A 236 16.35 -14.05 -2.36
N CYS A 237 16.53 -14.51 -3.60
CA CYS A 237 15.59 -15.30 -4.37
C CYS A 237 15.32 -16.65 -3.68
N ALA A 238 14.15 -16.84 -3.05
CA ALA A 238 13.59 -18.18 -2.84
C ALA A 238 12.08 -18.19 -2.54
N GLN A 239 11.52 -17.16 -1.90
CA GLN A 239 10.11 -17.21 -1.44
C GLN A 239 9.18 -16.20 -2.14
N VAL A 240 9.69 -15.07 -2.62
CA VAL A 240 8.93 -14.15 -3.49
C VAL A 240 8.97 -14.57 -4.98
N GLY A 241 9.81 -15.55 -5.32
CA GLY A 241 9.93 -16.10 -6.68
C GLY A 241 8.61 -16.61 -7.25
N LEU A 242 7.69 -17.11 -6.42
CA LEU A 242 6.36 -17.52 -6.88
C LEU A 242 5.44 -16.33 -7.20
N LEU A 243 5.61 -15.19 -6.52
CA LEU A 243 4.81 -13.97 -6.74
C LEU A 243 5.27 -13.21 -7.99
N LEU A 244 6.59 -13.25 -8.31
CA LEU A 244 7.19 -12.45 -9.38
C LEU A 244 7.45 -13.22 -10.69
N LEU A 245 7.65 -14.54 -10.67
CA LEU A 245 7.79 -15.30 -11.94
C LEU A 245 6.52 -15.29 -12.79
N ALA A 246 5.34 -15.12 -12.18
CA ALA A 246 4.08 -14.95 -12.93
C ALA A 246 3.97 -13.56 -13.59
N ALA A 247 4.51 -12.51 -12.96
CA ALA A 247 4.41 -11.13 -13.43
C ALA A 247 5.38 -10.78 -14.57
N GLY A 248 6.56 -11.41 -14.63
CA GLY A 248 7.58 -11.11 -15.64
C GLY A 248 7.33 -11.73 -17.03
N VAL A 249 6.78 -12.95 -17.08
CA VAL A 249 6.69 -13.73 -18.34
C VAL A 249 5.55 -13.23 -19.26
N VAL A 250 4.48 -12.67 -18.70
CA VAL A 250 3.32 -12.21 -19.48
C VAL A 250 3.55 -10.83 -20.10
N ALA A 251 4.17 -9.90 -19.36
CA ALA A 251 4.52 -8.57 -19.88
C ALA A 251 5.54 -8.65 -21.04
N TYR A 252 6.42 -9.66 -21.04
CA TYR A 252 7.36 -9.91 -22.14
C TYR A 252 6.67 -10.49 -23.39
N ARG A 253 5.63 -11.32 -23.22
CA ARG A 253 4.89 -11.93 -24.35
C ARG A 253 4.01 -10.92 -25.10
N GLN A 254 3.48 -9.90 -24.43
CA GLN A 254 2.67 -8.86 -25.08
C GLN A 254 3.50 -7.85 -25.91
N ARG A 255 4.84 -7.94 -25.89
CA ARG A 255 5.75 -7.04 -26.62
C ARG A 255 6.35 -7.62 -27.91
N LYS A 256 5.97 -8.83 -28.35
CA LYS A 256 6.30 -9.27 -29.70
C LYS A 256 5.19 -8.82 -30.66
N PRO A 257 5.37 -7.73 -31.44
CA PRO A 257 4.53 -7.52 -32.61
C PRO A 257 4.66 -8.75 -33.49
N ALA A 258 3.53 -9.34 -33.88
CA ALA A 258 3.49 -10.34 -34.92
C ALA A 258 4.07 -9.70 -36.18
N THR A 259 5.28 -10.10 -36.58
CA THR A 259 5.81 -9.76 -37.89
C THR A 259 4.92 -10.44 -38.91
N ALA A 260 3.95 -9.69 -39.44
CA ALA A 260 3.14 -10.10 -40.57
C ALA A 260 4.06 -10.16 -41.80
N GLY A 261 4.64 -11.32 -42.06
CA GLY A 261 5.21 -11.65 -43.36
C GLY A 261 4.07 -11.78 -44.37
N ARG A 262 3.81 -10.71 -45.11
CA ARG A 262 3.02 -10.74 -46.35
C ARG A 262 3.95 -11.06 -47.51
N SER A 263 3.54 -12.08 -48.28
CA SER A 263 3.84 -12.41 -49.70
C SER A 263 5.28 -12.26 -50.18
#